data_AF-R7HF07-F1
#
_entry.id   AF-R7HF07-F1
#
_cell.length_a   1.000
_cell.length_b   1.000
_cell.length_c   1.000
_cell.angle_alpha   90.00
_cell.angle_beta   90.00
_cell.angle_gamma   90.00
#
_symmetry.space_group_name_H-M   'P 1'
#
loop_
_entity.id
_entity.type
_entity.pdbx_description
1 polymer ?
#
loop_
_entity_poly.entity_id
_entity_poly.type
_entity_poly.pdbx_seq_one_letter_code
_entity_poly.pdbx_strand_id
1 'polypeptide(L)'
;MDKNSIIDKESFEVYTHAEDHPKVFVCDKLIAPAVALLNKKGYKTFASCSGHYKIEFYEYLNEDIKNLDEYQKYNDVIIKKVRDDSFDYWLEVSKTENYILFAKEYKFDTLPEGFKVEYDSRTHIWSEISFYDENNEHRKRSDIQNEIEDKCNRLKEWAECLPNIN
;
A
#
# COMPACT_ATOMS: atom_id res chain seq x y z
N MET A 1 -5.89 9.67 -0.62
CA MET A 1 -7.18 9.80 -1.31
C MET A 1 -6.94 10.38 -2.68
N ASP A 2 -7.29 9.65 -3.71
CA ASP A 2 -7.33 10.18 -5.07
C ASP A 2 -8.24 11.41 -5.10
N LYS A 3 -7.70 12.53 -5.60
CA LYS A 3 -8.43 13.78 -5.76
C LYS A 3 -9.30 13.78 -7.02
N ASN A 4 -9.59 12.60 -7.56
CA ASN A 4 -10.22 12.42 -8.86
C ASN A 4 -11.66 11.97 -8.66
N SER A 5 -12.62 12.72 -9.21
CA SER A 5 -14.00 12.25 -9.37
C SER A 5 -14.11 11.31 -10.57
N ILE A 6 -15.09 10.40 -10.53
CA ILE A 6 -15.48 9.61 -11.71
C ILE A 6 -16.67 10.31 -12.36
N ILE A 7 -16.65 10.42 -13.69
CA ILE A 7 -17.80 10.88 -14.47
C ILE A 7 -18.27 9.70 -15.31
N ASP A 8 -19.51 9.26 -15.11
CA ASP A 8 -20.09 8.20 -15.92
C ASP A 8 -20.33 8.71 -17.35
N LYS A 9 -19.83 7.99 -18.34
CA LYS A 9 -19.85 8.45 -19.74
C LYS A 9 -21.22 8.36 -20.41
N GLU A 10 -22.18 7.64 -19.81
CA GLU A 10 -23.51 7.41 -20.37
C GLU A 10 -24.52 8.42 -19.79
N SER A 11 -24.46 8.65 -18.48
CA SER A 11 -25.34 9.54 -17.72
C SER A 11 -24.75 10.94 -17.47
N PHE A 12 -23.42 11.09 -17.57
CA PHE A 12 -22.66 12.29 -17.19
C PHE A 12 -22.80 12.70 -15.72
N GLU A 13 -23.26 11.77 -14.86
CA GLU A 13 -23.26 11.97 -13.42
C GLU A 13 -21.84 11.96 -12.86
N VAL A 14 -21.60 12.85 -11.89
CA VAL A 14 -20.33 12.94 -11.17
C VAL A 14 -20.43 12.14 -9.88
N TYR A 15 -19.58 11.12 -9.76
CA TYR A 15 -19.40 10.33 -8.56
C TYR A 15 -18.19 10.90 -7.82
N THR A 16 -18.45 11.50 -6.66
CA THR A 16 -17.42 12.16 -5.84
C THR A 16 -16.44 11.13 -5.29
N HIS A 17 -16.94 9.97 -4.91
CA HIS A 17 -16.15 8.83 -4.48
C HIS A 17 -16.24 7.70 -5.51
N ALA A 18 -15.13 7.04 -5.78
CA ALA A 18 -15.06 6.00 -6.81
C ALA A 18 -15.94 4.79 -6.47
N GLU A 19 -16.03 4.48 -5.18
CA GLU A 19 -16.85 3.44 -4.58
C GLU A 19 -18.36 3.67 -4.77
N ASP A 20 -18.80 4.90 -5.06
CA ASP A 20 -20.20 5.20 -5.32
C ASP A 20 -20.63 4.74 -6.73
N HIS A 21 -19.68 4.53 -7.64
CA HIS A 21 -19.99 4.11 -8.99
C HIS A 21 -20.34 2.60 -9.04
N PRO A 22 -21.51 2.20 -9.54
CA PRO A 22 -22.01 0.82 -9.40
C PRO A 22 -21.23 -0.24 -10.22
N LYS A 23 -20.41 0.19 -11.19
CA LYS A 23 -19.76 -0.70 -12.16
C LYS A 23 -18.24 -0.55 -12.28
N VAL A 24 -17.64 0.44 -11.63
CA VAL A 24 -16.19 0.69 -11.74
C VAL A 24 -15.63 1.05 -10.37
N PHE A 25 -14.34 0.81 -10.18
CA PHE A 25 -13.60 1.22 -8.99
C PHE A 25 -12.22 1.73 -9.42
N VAL A 26 -11.62 2.59 -8.60
CA VAL A 26 -10.28 3.13 -8.86
C VAL A 26 -9.23 2.12 -8.40
N CYS A 27 -8.15 2.01 -9.17
CA CYS A 27 -7.04 1.12 -8.92
C CYS A 27 -5.75 1.75 -9.45
N ASP A 28 -4.64 1.57 -8.74
CA ASP A 28 -3.35 2.10 -9.17
C ASP A 28 -2.93 1.48 -10.52
N LYS A 29 -2.41 2.32 -11.42
CA LYS A 29 -2.09 1.93 -12.79
C LYS A 29 -1.19 0.69 -12.87
N LEU A 30 -0.21 0.57 -11.96
CA LEU A 30 0.77 -0.52 -11.98
C LEU A 30 0.17 -1.87 -11.56
N ILE A 31 -0.74 -1.88 -10.59
CA ILE A 31 -1.34 -3.13 -10.08
C ILE A 31 -2.64 -3.51 -10.79
N ALA A 32 -3.26 -2.55 -11.50
CA ALA A 32 -4.52 -2.73 -12.22
C ALA A 32 -4.57 -3.98 -13.13
N PRO A 33 -3.52 -4.36 -13.89
CA PRO A 33 -3.54 -5.58 -14.70
C PRO A 33 -3.75 -6.85 -13.87
N ALA A 34 -3.08 -6.97 -12.71
CA ALA A 34 -3.22 -8.11 -11.82
C ALA A 34 -4.63 -8.15 -11.20
N VAL A 35 -5.10 -7.00 -10.70
CA VAL A 35 -6.44 -6.86 -10.10
C VAL A 35 -7.55 -7.20 -11.09
N ALA A 36 -7.44 -6.70 -12.33
CA ALA A 36 -8.41 -6.99 -13.39
C ALA A 36 -8.44 -8.49 -13.71
N LEU A 37 -7.27 -9.13 -13.80
CA LEU A 37 -7.17 -10.55 -14.09
C LEU A 37 -7.78 -11.41 -12.96
N LEU A 38 -7.45 -11.12 -11.71
CA LEU A 38 -8.02 -11.80 -10.55
C LEU A 38 -9.55 -11.75 -10.54
N ASN A 39 -10.13 -10.56 -10.74
CA ASN A 39 -11.58 -10.39 -10.79
C ASN A 39 -12.23 -11.13 -11.97
N LYS A 40 -11.55 -11.16 -13.14
CA LYS A 40 -11.97 -11.92 -14.33
C LYS A 40 -11.91 -13.43 -14.10
N LYS A 41 -11.00 -13.91 -13.26
CA LYS A 41 -10.90 -15.33 -12.86
C LYS A 41 -11.83 -15.71 -11.70
N GLY A 42 -12.40 -14.73 -11.00
CA GLY A 42 -13.40 -14.94 -9.93
C GLY A 42 -12.90 -14.73 -8.51
N TYR A 43 -11.64 -14.32 -8.37
CA TYR A 43 -11.08 -13.84 -7.11
C TYR A 43 -11.46 -12.37 -6.95
N LYS A 44 -12.59 -12.12 -6.28
CA LYS A 44 -13.12 -10.76 -6.12
C LYS A 44 -12.23 -9.98 -5.17
N THR A 45 -11.68 -8.88 -5.66
CA THR A 45 -10.84 -7.97 -4.84
C THR A 45 -11.72 -6.95 -4.14
N PHE A 46 -11.31 -6.53 -2.96
CA PHE A 46 -11.94 -5.47 -2.19
C PHE A 46 -11.12 -4.17 -2.22
N ALA A 47 -9.81 -4.27 -2.00
CA ALA A 47 -8.89 -3.14 -2.04
C ALA A 47 -7.52 -3.58 -2.55
N SER A 48 -6.73 -2.63 -3.05
CA SER A 48 -5.37 -2.88 -3.54
C SER A 48 -4.54 -1.60 -3.51
N CYS A 49 -3.23 -1.74 -3.39
CA CYS A 49 -2.27 -0.64 -3.56
C CYS A 49 -1.06 -1.17 -4.31
N SER A 50 -0.58 -0.45 -5.33
CA SER A 50 0.68 -0.80 -6.01
C SER A 50 1.90 -0.57 -5.13
N GLY A 51 1.76 0.28 -4.11
CA GLY A 51 2.86 0.88 -3.40
C GLY A 51 3.26 2.21 -4.05
N HIS A 52 3.71 3.14 -3.23
CA HIS A 52 4.02 4.51 -3.65
C HIS A 52 5.27 5.00 -2.91
N TYR A 53 6.26 5.46 -3.67
CA TYR A 53 7.33 6.24 -3.08
C TYR A 53 6.80 7.62 -2.66
N LYS A 54 6.92 7.95 -1.38
CA LYS A 54 6.55 9.26 -0.85
C LYS A 54 7.45 9.63 0.31
N ILE A 55 7.97 10.86 0.27
CA ILE A 55 8.56 11.51 1.45
C ILE A 55 7.41 12.21 2.16
N GLU A 56 6.75 11.48 3.04
CA GLU A 56 5.69 11.98 3.92
C GLU A 56 6.17 11.84 5.37
N PHE A 57 5.73 12.75 6.23
CA PHE A 57 5.99 12.71 7.66
C PHE A 57 4.66 12.60 8.40
N TYR A 58 4.56 11.65 9.31
CA TYR A 58 3.43 11.56 10.24
C TYR A 58 3.73 12.34 11.50
N GLU A 59 2.76 13.11 11.95
CA GLU A 59 2.86 13.89 13.18
C GLU A 59 2.31 13.12 14.37
N TYR A 60 3.13 13.07 15.41
CA TYR A 60 2.81 12.49 16.70
C TYR A 60 2.92 13.58 17.77
N LEU A 61 1.95 13.62 18.67
CA LEU A 61 1.79 14.68 19.65
C LEU A 61 1.80 14.10 21.06
N ASN A 62 2.45 14.81 21.98
CA ASN A 62 2.49 14.49 23.41
C ASN A 62 3.07 13.10 23.76
N GLU A 63 4.13 12.67 23.09
CA GLU A 63 4.91 11.48 23.46
C GLU A 63 5.59 11.68 24.82
N ASP A 64 5.73 10.63 25.64
CA ASP A 64 6.26 10.74 27.01
C ASP A 64 7.72 11.23 26.98
N ILE A 65 8.04 12.26 27.79
CA ILE A 65 9.40 12.84 27.85
C ILE A 65 10.50 11.80 28.13
N LYS A 66 10.16 10.68 28.79
CA LYS A 66 11.12 9.58 29.04
C LYS A 66 11.67 8.96 27.75
N ASN A 67 10.94 9.07 26.64
CA ASN A 67 11.33 8.50 25.35
C ASN A 67 12.20 9.46 24.51
N LEU A 68 12.37 10.73 24.92
CA LEU A 68 13.02 11.75 24.12
C LEU A 68 14.45 11.38 23.69
N ASP A 69 15.26 10.89 24.63
CA ASP A 69 16.66 10.52 24.38
C ASP A 69 16.80 9.34 23.42
N GLU A 70 15.80 8.45 23.37
CA GLU A 70 15.74 7.36 22.39
C GLU A 70 15.40 7.90 21.01
N TYR A 71 14.36 8.74 20.93
CA TYR A 71 13.86 9.27 19.66
C TYR A 71 14.86 10.20 18.97
N GLN A 72 15.67 10.93 19.73
CA GLN A 72 16.74 11.77 19.18
C GLN A 72 17.86 10.98 18.49
N LYS A 73 17.93 9.65 18.65
CA LYS A 73 18.91 8.79 17.98
C LYS A 73 18.46 8.34 16.59
N TYR A 74 17.18 8.48 16.27
CA TYR A 74 16.61 8.03 15.01
C TYR A 74 16.74 9.11 13.94
N ASN A 75 17.26 8.73 12.77
CA ASN A 75 17.49 9.66 11.66
C ASN A 75 16.19 10.03 10.92
N ASP A 76 15.16 9.19 11.03
CA ASP A 76 13.82 9.35 10.47
C ASP A 76 12.88 10.13 11.42
N VAL A 77 13.37 10.63 12.55
CA VAL A 77 12.60 11.40 13.53
C VAL A 77 13.07 12.85 13.59
N ILE A 78 12.12 13.78 13.53
CA ILE A 78 12.36 15.21 13.73
C ILE A 78 11.59 15.66 14.98
N ILE A 79 12.31 16.04 16.04
CA ILE A 79 11.70 16.60 17.25
C ILE A 79 11.16 18.00 16.95
N LYS A 80 9.86 18.20 17.15
CA LYS A 80 9.16 19.45 16.83
C LYS A 80 9.07 20.39 18.02
N LYS A 81 8.63 19.89 19.17
CA LYS A 81 8.42 20.69 20.39
C LYS A 81 8.57 19.84 21.64
N VAL A 82 9.31 20.35 22.61
CA VAL A 82 9.50 19.70 23.92
C VAL A 82 8.80 20.53 25.01
N ARG A 83 8.19 19.84 25.98
CA ARG A 83 7.50 20.35 27.17
C ARG A 83 8.02 19.58 28.41
N ASP A 84 7.55 19.94 29.60
CA ASP A 84 8.04 19.37 30.86
C ASP A 84 7.82 17.85 30.97
N ASP A 85 6.71 17.34 30.45
CA ASP A 85 6.30 15.93 30.55
C ASP A 85 6.16 15.22 29.19
N SER A 86 6.34 15.94 28.08
CA SER A 86 6.02 15.42 26.76
C SER A 86 6.74 16.13 25.60
N PHE A 87 6.75 15.50 24.43
CA PHE A 87 7.23 16.11 23.19
C PHE A 87 6.38 15.72 21.97
N ASP A 88 6.47 16.55 20.92
CA ASP A 88 5.89 16.27 19.60
C ASP A 88 7.02 15.93 18.63
N TYR A 89 6.77 15.03 17.70
CA TYR A 89 7.73 14.67 16.67
C TYR A 89 7.06 14.37 15.33
N TRP A 90 7.86 14.48 14.27
CA TRP A 90 7.53 13.97 12.95
C TRP A 90 8.34 12.70 12.70
N LEU A 91 7.68 11.66 12.19
CA LEU A 91 8.32 10.41 11.76
C LEU A 91 8.19 10.27 10.25
N GLU A 92 9.31 10.09 9.57
CA GLU A 92 9.36 9.83 8.14
C GLU A 92 8.72 8.48 7.81
N VAL A 93 7.93 8.43 6.74
CA VAL A 93 7.45 7.15 6.20
C VAL A 93 8.65 6.39 5.64
N SER A 94 8.94 5.22 6.21
CA SER A 94 10.14 4.45 5.88
C SER A 94 9.92 3.31 4.90
N LYS A 95 8.67 3.07 4.49
CA LYS A 95 8.29 1.94 3.66
C LYS A 95 6.99 2.17 2.93
N THR A 96 6.75 1.37 1.90
CA THR A 96 5.45 1.23 1.25
C THR A 96 5.06 -0.24 1.18
N GLU A 97 3.75 -0.48 1.04
CA GLU A 97 3.21 -1.82 0.83
C GLU A 97 2.58 -1.92 -0.56
N ASN A 98 2.88 -3.03 -1.23
CA ASN A 98 2.16 -3.51 -2.39
C ASN A 98 1.20 -4.60 -1.90
N TYR A 99 -0.11 -4.44 -2.10
CA TYR A 99 -1.08 -5.40 -1.55
C TYR A 99 -2.34 -5.58 -2.40
N ILE A 100 -2.99 -6.73 -2.18
CA ILE A 100 -4.35 -7.04 -2.61
C ILE A 100 -5.10 -7.62 -1.41
N LEU A 101 -6.21 -6.98 -1.05
CA LEU A 101 -7.19 -7.47 -0.09
C LEU A 101 -8.38 -8.03 -0.88
N PHE A 102 -8.72 -9.29 -0.64
CA PHE A 102 -9.85 -9.96 -1.30
C PHE A 102 -11.17 -9.70 -0.56
N ALA A 103 -12.30 -9.81 -1.25
CA ALA A 103 -13.63 -9.60 -0.68
C ALA A 103 -14.06 -10.68 0.32
N LYS A 104 -13.42 -11.85 0.24
CA LYS A 104 -13.59 -13.00 1.14
C LYS A 104 -12.31 -13.81 1.21
N GLU A 105 -12.32 -14.85 2.02
CA GLU A 105 -11.23 -15.81 2.05
C GLU A 105 -11.14 -16.61 0.74
N TYR A 106 -9.92 -16.69 0.21
CA TYR A 106 -9.47 -17.57 -0.87
C TYR A 106 -8.16 -18.21 -0.44
N LYS A 107 -8.06 -19.54 -0.48
CA LYS A 107 -6.81 -20.25 -0.21
C LYS A 107 -6.00 -20.37 -1.49
N PHE A 108 -4.71 -20.07 -1.41
CA PHE A 108 -3.78 -20.17 -2.53
C PHE A 108 -2.66 -21.14 -2.18
N ASP A 109 -2.36 -22.07 -3.09
CA ASP A 109 -1.28 -23.05 -2.91
C ASP A 109 0.11 -22.41 -3.04
N THR A 110 0.21 -21.36 -3.86
CA THR A 110 1.44 -20.60 -4.10
C THR A 110 1.16 -19.10 -4.05
N LEU A 111 2.19 -18.35 -3.68
CA LEU A 111 2.20 -16.89 -3.67
C LEU A 111 3.26 -16.37 -4.64
N PRO A 112 3.13 -15.13 -5.14
CA PRO A 112 4.21 -14.49 -5.86
C PRO A 112 5.44 -14.35 -4.95
N GLU A 113 6.63 -14.41 -5.52
CA GLU A 113 7.87 -14.37 -4.75
C GLU A 113 8.00 -13.08 -3.92
N GLY A 114 8.31 -13.24 -2.63
CA GLY A 114 8.46 -12.15 -1.67
C GLY A 114 7.14 -11.58 -1.14
N PHE A 115 6.00 -12.19 -1.49
CA PHE A 115 4.71 -11.87 -0.89
C PHE A 115 4.40 -12.76 0.31
N LYS A 116 3.68 -12.17 1.26
CA LYS A 116 3.11 -12.81 2.43
C LYS A 116 1.60 -12.89 2.28
N VAL A 117 0.98 -13.76 3.06
CA VAL A 117 -0.47 -13.89 3.12
C VAL A 117 -0.96 -13.92 4.56
N GLU A 118 -2.09 -13.27 4.78
CA GLU A 118 -2.85 -13.34 6.02
C GLU A 118 -4.28 -13.80 5.68
N TYR A 119 -4.80 -14.70 6.52
CA TYR A 119 -6.14 -15.27 6.37
C TYR A 119 -6.95 -14.96 7.62
N ASP A 120 -8.01 -14.17 7.45
CA ASP A 120 -9.05 -13.96 8.45
C ASP A 120 -10.43 -14.08 7.75
N SER A 121 -11.34 -13.13 7.94
CA SER A 121 -12.58 -12.98 7.17
C SER A 121 -12.33 -12.75 5.68
N ARG A 122 -11.12 -12.31 5.32
CA ARG A 122 -10.64 -12.00 3.98
C ARG A 122 -9.22 -12.54 3.80
N THR A 123 -8.84 -12.83 2.57
CA THR A 123 -7.43 -13.05 2.24
C THR A 123 -6.75 -11.71 1.97
N HIS A 124 -5.60 -11.50 2.58
CA HIS A 124 -4.73 -10.34 2.33
C HIS A 124 -3.37 -10.83 1.84
N ILE A 125 -2.98 -10.45 0.63
CA ILE A 125 -1.65 -10.74 0.07
C ILE A 125 -0.88 -9.44 -0.05
N TRP A 126 0.34 -9.39 0.47
CA TRP A 126 1.13 -8.17 0.52
C TRP A 126 2.64 -8.40 0.47
N SER A 127 3.38 -7.39 0.02
CA SER A 127 4.83 -7.28 0.09
C SER A 127 5.19 -5.88 0.58
N GLU A 128 6.18 -5.80 1.45
CA GLU A 128 6.76 -4.55 1.92
C GLU A 128 7.96 -4.16 1.06
N ILE A 129 8.14 -2.86 0.84
CA ILE A 129 9.29 -2.28 0.16
C ILE A 129 9.83 -1.17 1.05
N SER A 130 11.04 -1.39 1.59
CA SER A 130 11.75 -0.41 2.43
C SER A 130 12.31 0.72 1.58
N PHE A 131 12.23 1.95 2.09
CA PHE A 131 12.91 3.11 1.51
C PHE A 131 14.37 3.22 1.96
N TYR A 132 14.77 2.47 2.97
CA TYR A 132 16.15 2.42 3.48
C TYR A 132 16.81 1.09 3.16
N ASP A 133 18.12 1.11 2.98
CA ASP A 133 18.94 -0.08 2.81
C ASP A 133 19.42 -0.66 4.16
N GLU A 134 20.25 -1.70 4.10
CA GLU A 134 20.80 -2.38 5.27
C GLU A 134 21.70 -1.51 6.16
N ASN A 135 22.18 -0.37 5.66
CA ASN A 135 22.99 0.60 6.40
C ASN A 135 22.15 1.77 6.93
N ASN A 136 20.82 1.69 6.84
CA ASN A 136 19.87 2.78 7.13
C ASN A 136 20.08 4.02 6.25
N GLU A 137 20.64 3.86 5.05
CA GLU A 137 20.71 4.94 4.07
C GLU A 137 19.49 4.92 3.16
N HIS A 138 18.97 6.11 2.83
CA HIS A 138 17.81 6.23 1.97
C HIS A 138 18.16 5.78 0.55
N ARG A 139 17.44 4.75 0.06
CA ARG A 139 17.60 4.19 -1.29
C ARG A 139 17.23 5.21 -2.36
N LYS A 140 17.77 5.09 -3.57
CA LYS A 140 17.34 5.98 -4.65
C LYS A 140 15.87 5.74 -4.98
N ARG A 141 15.13 6.82 -5.21
CA ARG A 141 13.74 6.76 -5.66
C ARG A 141 13.55 5.84 -6.88
N SER A 142 14.50 5.85 -7.82
CA SER A 142 14.47 4.96 -8.99
C SER A 142 14.46 3.50 -8.62
N ASP A 143 15.25 3.11 -7.62
CA ASP A 143 15.42 1.72 -7.22
C ASP A 143 14.16 1.22 -6.51
N ILE A 144 13.56 2.07 -5.66
CA ILE A 144 12.27 1.82 -5.02
C ILE A 144 11.15 1.70 -6.08
N GLN A 145 11.12 2.61 -7.05
CA GLN A 145 10.14 2.58 -8.13
C GLN A 145 10.26 1.31 -8.99
N ASN A 146 11.48 0.91 -9.33
CA ASN A 146 11.74 -0.32 -10.08
C ASN A 146 11.28 -1.56 -9.28
N GLU A 147 11.48 -1.58 -7.96
CA GLU A 147 11.00 -2.67 -7.11
C GLU A 147 9.47 -2.71 -7.02
N ILE A 148 8.80 -1.55 -6.93
CA ILE A 148 7.33 -1.46 -6.98
C ILE A 148 6.80 -2.07 -8.29
N GLU A 149 7.43 -1.73 -9.42
CA GLU A 149 7.05 -2.25 -10.73
C GLU A 149 7.29 -3.75 -10.85
N ASP A 150 8.44 -4.25 -10.40
CA ASP A 150 8.77 -5.67 -10.35
C ASP A 150 7.73 -6.46 -9.53
N LYS A 151 7.37 -5.97 -8.33
CA LYS A 151 6.36 -6.60 -7.47
C LYS A 151 4.98 -6.64 -8.12
N CYS A 152 4.57 -5.56 -8.80
CA CYS A 152 3.30 -5.54 -9.55
C CYS A 152 3.32 -6.53 -10.73
N ASN A 153 4.44 -6.66 -11.43
CA ASN A 153 4.59 -7.63 -12.52
C ASN A 153 4.51 -9.07 -12.01
N ARG A 154 5.18 -9.39 -10.90
CA ARG A 154 5.09 -10.71 -10.26
C ARG A 154 3.67 -11.06 -9.84
N LEU A 155 2.89 -10.11 -9.32
CA LEU A 155 1.47 -10.32 -9.01
C LEU A 155 0.67 -10.66 -10.27
N LYS A 156 0.94 -9.98 -11.39
CA LYS A 156 0.27 -10.25 -12.66
C LYS A 156 0.60 -11.65 -13.18
N GLU A 157 1.88 -12.02 -13.20
CA GLU A 157 2.34 -13.36 -13.62
C GLU A 157 1.76 -14.47 -12.75
N TRP A 158 1.73 -14.26 -11.43
CA TRP A 158 1.07 -15.17 -10.51
C TRP A 158 -0.44 -15.29 -10.80
N ALA A 159 -1.14 -14.17 -11.01
CA ALA A 159 -2.55 -14.18 -11.36
C ALA A 159 -2.82 -14.88 -12.70
N GLU A 160 -1.89 -14.84 -13.65
CA GLU A 160 -1.95 -15.59 -14.93
C GLU A 160 -1.91 -17.10 -14.70
N CYS A 161 -1.16 -17.57 -13.70
CA CYS A 161 -1.03 -18.99 -13.36
C CYS A 161 -2.23 -19.56 -12.58
N LEU A 162 -3.04 -18.72 -11.93
CA LEU A 162 -4.18 -19.19 -11.14
C LEU A 162 -5.30 -19.82 -12.01
N PRO A 163 -6.04 -20.82 -11.50
CA PRO A 163 -7.20 -21.35 -12.20
C PRO A 163 -8.37 -20.34 -12.21
N ASN A 164 -9.29 -20.52 -13.15
CA ASN A 164 -10.58 -19.82 -13.12
C ASN A 164 -11.50 -20.48 -12.09
N ILE A 165 -12.19 -19.69 -11.28
CA ILE A 165 -13.14 -20.12 -10.25
C ILE A 165 -14.51 -19.43 -10.37
N ASN A 166 -14.71 -18.63 -11.42
CA ASN A 166 -16.02 -18.14 -11.83
C ASN A 166 -16.89 -19.27 -12.39
#